data_AF-A0A367G1P1-F1
#
_entry.id   AF-A0A367G1P1-F1
#
_cell.length_a   1.000
_cell.length_b   1.000
_cell.length_c   1.000
_cell.angle_alpha   90.00
_cell.angle_beta   90.00
_cell.angle_gamma   90.00
#
_symmetry.space_group_name_H-M   'P 1'
#
loop_
_entity.id
_entity.type
_entity.pdbx_description
1 polymer ?
#
loop_
_entity_poly.entity_id
_entity_poly.type
_entity_poly.pdbx_seq_one_letter_code
_entity_poly.pdbx_strand_id
1 'polypeptide(L)'
;MKTTRRDFLCLSAMACAWLLTGCQNPTVEERAVSWQQQEVSDPVSETGPMWNAALDDNAVLRDGIRVPQNFELPLEGSTGFAGAAVMLLYERPDGTSTVLRRLAAGDMFYIRQESGAYWQVCLLDGTVGWLENELCMINLPDVLPSIVYENPNAKASIFKTCGKDIEGITGQKLYDGLFYNQRLGRDEYLMPINYAMAKKVGAAQKNALKAGDCLKIIETFRPYEVQMLVKDAVYAKARMDKELMTALNKGAWNIGWFIATSLSNHQRGVAMDTTLLRITEQTEHSMAGCPFVQVTGEEYAMPSAMHELSSAAACFTGPVTSNSATAWKRATASASMTDGARRLQGYCTNAGMTPLASEWWHFNDLDAQNKVRMTSGNGKFWLDGCVSWKMFEA
;
A
#
# COMPACT_ATOMS: atom_id res chain seq x y z
N MET A 1 21.82 62.50 -16.99
CA MET A 1 21.89 62.79 -15.53
C MET A 1 21.71 61.49 -14.78
N LYS A 2 22.63 61.17 -13.86
CA LYS A 2 22.55 60.06 -12.91
C LYS A 2 21.78 60.51 -11.67
N THR A 3 20.86 59.69 -11.15
CA THR A 3 20.32 59.71 -9.77
C THR A 3 19.75 58.31 -9.50
N THR A 4 20.52 57.36 -8.94
CA THR A 4 20.75 56.98 -7.52
C THR A 4 19.57 56.33 -6.78
N ARG A 5 19.85 55.13 -6.24
CA ARG A 5 19.05 54.27 -5.34
C ARG A 5 18.56 54.97 -4.07
N ARG A 6 17.27 54.78 -3.75
CA ARG A 6 16.70 54.34 -2.43
C ARG A 6 15.28 54.89 -2.27
N ASP A 7 14.28 54.06 -2.57
CA ASP A 7 12.94 54.17 -1.99
C ASP A 7 12.56 52.76 -1.51
N PHE A 8 12.98 52.47 -0.28
CA PHE A 8 12.60 51.32 0.50
C PHE A 8 12.15 51.89 1.84
N LEU A 9 10.97 51.45 2.30
CA LEU A 9 10.32 51.72 3.58
C LEU A 9 9.65 53.09 3.75
N CYS A 10 8.31 53.04 3.72
CA CYS A 10 7.38 53.59 4.73
C CYS A 10 6.08 54.11 4.09
N LEU A 11 5.23 53.22 3.58
CA LEU A 11 3.82 53.50 3.31
C LEU A 11 3.00 52.22 3.56
N SER A 12 2.93 51.79 4.82
CA SER A 12 1.92 50.82 5.30
C SER A 12 1.85 50.85 6.82
N ALA A 13 1.45 51.99 7.36
CA ALA A 13 0.93 52.08 8.71
C ALA A 13 -0.18 53.14 8.72
N MET A 14 -1.28 52.81 9.38
CA MET A 14 -2.47 53.65 9.59
C MET A 14 -3.54 53.63 8.48
N ALA A 15 -4.21 52.48 8.37
CA ALA A 15 -5.66 52.45 8.23
C ALA A 15 -6.20 51.39 9.21
N CYS A 16 -6.17 51.74 10.50
CA CYS A 16 -6.90 51.04 11.55
C CYS A 16 -8.34 51.55 11.57
N ALA A 17 -9.24 50.62 11.88
CA ALA A 17 -10.60 50.85 12.35
C ALA A 17 -11.58 51.48 11.35
N TRP A 18 -12.49 50.65 10.84
CA TRP A 18 -13.94 50.87 10.68
C TRP A 18 -14.40 49.90 9.59
N LEU A 19 -14.94 48.74 10.01
CA LEU A 19 -16.01 47.95 9.39
C LEU A 19 -16.05 46.55 10.03
N LEU A 20 -16.59 46.52 11.25
CA LEU A 20 -17.27 45.35 11.80
C LEU A 20 -18.67 45.32 11.20
N THR A 21 -18.99 44.29 10.40
CA THR A 21 -20.26 43.54 10.41
C THR A 21 -20.34 42.63 9.18
N GLY A 22 -20.50 41.32 9.43
CA GLY A 22 -21.12 40.40 8.48
C GLY A 22 -20.20 39.38 7.81
N CYS A 23 -19.86 38.30 8.53
CA CYS A 23 -19.76 36.94 7.99
C CYS A 23 -19.76 35.97 9.18
N GLN A 24 -20.85 35.20 9.32
CA GLN A 24 -20.96 34.15 10.32
C GLN A 24 -20.04 32.99 9.93
N ASN A 25 -19.13 32.61 10.83
CA ASN A 25 -18.41 31.35 10.75
C ASN A 25 -19.37 30.20 11.12
N PRO A 26 -19.46 29.10 10.36
CA PRO A 26 -20.13 27.91 10.85
C PRO A 26 -19.26 27.30 11.96
N THR A 27 -19.81 27.26 13.17
CA THR A 27 -19.29 26.47 14.29
C THR A 27 -19.39 24.99 13.93
N VAL A 28 -18.25 24.32 13.84
CA VAL A 28 -18.19 22.85 13.80
C VAL A 28 -18.48 22.37 15.22
N GLU A 29 -19.64 21.75 15.44
CA GLU A 29 -19.87 20.96 16.64
C GLU A 29 -19.06 19.67 16.53
N GLU A 30 -17.97 19.57 17.30
CA GLU A 30 -17.34 18.30 17.62
C GLU A 30 -18.33 17.45 18.42
N ARG A 31 -18.99 16.52 17.76
CA ARG A 31 -19.78 15.51 18.45
C ARG A 31 -18.83 14.42 18.93
N ALA A 32 -18.50 14.45 20.22
CA ALA A 32 -17.80 13.36 20.89
C ALA A 32 -18.61 12.06 20.73
N VAL A 33 -18.07 11.11 19.97
CA VAL A 33 -18.61 9.75 19.91
C VAL A 33 -18.12 9.03 21.16
N SER A 34 -19.03 8.78 22.11
CA SER A 34 -18.71 7.99 23.30
C SER A 34 -18.60 6.52 22.90
N TRP A 35 -17.38 6.01 22.84
CA TRP A 35 -17.15 4.57 22.87
C TRP A 35 -17.47 4.06 24.27
N GLN A 36 -18.64 3.43 24.45
CA GLN A 36 -18.81 2.56 25.61
C GLN A 36 -17.84 1.39 25.42
N GLN A 37 -16.80 1.36 26.25
CA GLN A 37 -15.97 0.18 26.45
C GLN A 37 -16.90 -0.99 26.80
N GLN A 38 -17.07 -1.91 25.87
CA GLN A 38 -17.61 -3.21 26.18
C GLN A 38 -16.53 -3.92 27.00
N GLU A 39 -16.87 -4.30 28.23
CA GLU A 39 -15.97 -4.98 29.16
C GLU A 39 -15.34 -6.20 28.47
N VAL A 40 -14.02 -6.13 28.30
CA VAL A 40 -13.19 -7.25 27.86
C VAL A 40 -13.21 -8.25 29.00
N SER A 41 -13.97 -9.33 28.84
CA SER A 41 -13.80 -10.51 29.68
C SER A 41 -12.50 -11.21 29.28
N ASP A 42 -11.74 -11.64 30.28
CA ASP A 42 -10.42 -12.25 30.13
C ASP A 42 -10.39 -13.39 29.09
N PRO A 43 -9.28 -13.55 28.36
CA PRO A 43 -9.18 -14.59 27.34
C PRO A 43 -9.17 -15.97 28.00
N VAL A 44 -10.24 -16.73 27.77
CA VAL A 44 -10.23 -18.17 28.01
C VAL A 44 -9.20 -18.78 27.07
N SER A 45 -8.22 -19.45 27.67
CA SER A 45 -7.20 -20.22 26.98
C SER A 45 -7.83 -21.40 26.23
N GLU A 46 -7.89 -21.32 24.90
CA GLU A 46 -8.09 -22.50 24.06
C GLU A 46 -7.04 -22.54 22.95
N THR A 47 -6.00 -23.35 23.19
CA THR A 47 -5.07 -23.83 22.18
C THR A 47 -5.79 -24.86 21.29
N GLY A 48 -6.25 -24.44 20.12
CA GLY A 48 -6.86 -25.29 19.09
C GLY A 48 -7.06 -24.49 17.79
N PRO A 49 -6.97 -25.11 16.60
CA PRO A 49 -6.85 -24.37 15.36
C PRO A 49 -8.21 -23.80 14.93
N MET A 50 -8.36 -22.47 14.93
CA MET A 50 -9.53 -21.76 14.40
C MET A 50 -9.56 -21.91 12.87
N TRP A 51 -10.23 -22.96 12.38
CA TRP A 51 -10.55 -23.12 10.97
C TRP A 51 -12.00 -22.72 10.70
N ASN A 52 -12.16 -21.83 9.73
CA ASN A 52 -13.26 -21.72 8.77
C ASN A 52 -14.63 -21.28 9.27
N ALA A 53 -14.89 -19.96 9.22
CA ALA A 53 -16.22 -19.51 8.79
C ALA A 53 -16.36 -19.91 7.31
N ALA A 54 -16.96 -21.08 7.05
CA ALA A 54 -17.07 -21.70 5.73
C ALA A 54 -17.22 -20.65 4.60
N LEU A 55 -16.30 -20.71 3.63
CA LEU A 55 -16.52 -20.11 2.33
C LEU A 55 -17.78 -20.80 1.78
N ASP A 56 -18.77 -20.02 1.33
CA ASP A 56 -19.97 -20.60 0.74
C ASP A 56 -19.62 -21.12 -0.66
N ASP A 57 -19.00 -22.30 -0.70
CA ASP A 57 -18.47 -22.94 -1.91
C ASP A 57 -19.58 -23.22 -2.95
N ASN A 58 -20.84 -23.25 -2.50
CA ASN A 58 -22.01 -23.54 -3.34
C ASN A 58 -22.68 -22.28 -3.91
N ALA A 59 -22.32 -21.09 -3.45
CA ALA A 59 -22.83 -19.85 -4.02
C ALA A 59 -22.30 -19.65 -5.45
N VAL A 60 -23.11 -19.01 -6.30
CA VAL A 60 -22.73 -18.64 -7.68
C VAL A 60 -22.71 -17.12 -7.79
N LEU A 61 -21.76 -16.57 -8.55
CA LEU A 61 -21.72 -15.16 -8.93
C LEU A 61 -23.09 -14.73 -9.46
N ARG A 62 -23.61 -13.61 -8.94
CA ARG A 62 -24.85 -13.01 -9.46
C ARG A 62 -24.66 -12.63 -10.93
N ASP A 63 -25.74 -12.73 -11.69
CA ASP A 63 -25.74 -12.35 -13.10
C ASP A 63 -25.25 -10.91 -13.30
N GLY A 64 -24.33 -10.72 -14.25
CA GLY A 64 -23.75 -9.42 -14.58
C GLY A 64 -22.45 -9.08 -13.83
N ILE A 65 -22.13 -9.76 -12.73
CA ILE A 65 -20.82 -9.59 -12.06
C ILE A 65 -19.73 -10.19 -12.95
N ARG A 66 -18.58 -9.50 -13.00
CA ARG A 66 -17.39 -9.94 -13.74
C ARG A 66 -16.18 -9.91 -12.81
N VAL A 67 -15.31 -10.90 -12.97
CA VAL A 67 -13.97 -10.88 -12.39
C VAL A 67 -13.08 -10.04 -13.31
N PRO A 68 -12.46 -8.94 -12.82
CA PRO A 68 -11.55 -8.16 -13.63
C PRO A 68 -10.39 -9.00 -14.15
N GLN A 69 -9.81 -8.56 -15.27
CA GLN A 69 -8.64 -9.23 -15.82
C GLN A 69 -7.51 -9.34 -14.78
N ASN A 70 -6.94 -10.53 -14.68
CA ASN A 70 -5.88 -10.92 -13.74
C ASN A 70 -6.28 -10.98 -12.27
N PHE A 71 -7.54 -10.79 -11.92
CA PHE A 71 -8.05 -11.07 -10.58
C PHE A 71 -8.60 -12.49 -10.50
N GLU A 72 -8.72 -12.98 -9.27
CA GLU A 72 -9.28 -14.29 -8.94
C GLU A 72 -10.71 -14.15 -8.44
N LEU A 73 -11.00 -13.06 -7.72
CA LEU A 73 -12.33 -12.74 -7.19
C LEU A 73 -12.87 -11.40 -7.78
N PRO A 74 -14.21 -11.20 -7.81
CA PRO A 74 -14.80 -9.96 -8.33
C PRO A 74 -14.52 -8.75 -7.42
N LEU A 75 -14.71 -7.54 -7.93
CA LEU A 75 -14.57 -6.29 -7.15
C LEU A 75 -15.67 -6.10 -6.10
N GLU A 76 -16.87 -6.62 -6.37
CA GLU A 76 -18.01 -6.41 -5.48
C GLU A 76 -17.73 -7.01 -4.11
N GLY A 77 -17.94 -6.22 -3.06
CA GLY A 77 -17.70 -6.61 -1.67
C GLY A 77 -16.23 -6.47 -1.22
N SER A 78 -15.35 -5.98 -2.08
CA SER A 78 -13.97 -5.63 -1.70
C SER A 78 -13.91 -4.31 -0.93
N THR A 79 -12.96 -4.21 0.00
CA THR A 79 -12.56 -2.96 0.61
C THR A 79 -11.78 -2.11 -0.39
N GLY A 80 -12.19 -0.86 -0.55
CA GLY A 80 -11.43 0.16 -1.26
C GLY A 80 -11.13 1.37 -0.38
N PHE A 81 -10.11 2.12 -0.77
CA PHE A 81 -9.68 3.34 -0.10
C PHE A 81 -9.47 4.48 -1.10
N ALA A 82 -9.79 5.69 -0.67
CA ALA A 82 -9.45 6.89 -1.43
C ALA A 82 -7.94 7.11 -1.43
N GLY A 83 -7.29 7.10 -2.60
CA GLY A 83 -5.84 7.27 -2.74
C GLY A 83 -5.40 8.71 -3.03
N ALA A 84 -6.32 9.57 -3.43
CA ALA A 84 -6.07 10.99 -3.69
C ALA A 84 -6.39 11.86 -2.47
N ALA A 85 -5.72 13.01 -2.34
CA ALA A 85 -5.88 13.94 -1.22
C ALA A 85 -7.34 14.39 -1.05
N VAL A 86 -8.03 14.59 -2.17
CA VAL A 86 -9.48 14.82 -2.23
C VAL A 86 -10.01 14.03 -3.42
N MET A 87 -10.95 13.12 -3.15
CA MET A 87 -11.73 12.44 -4.20
C MET A 87 -13.15 12.98 -4.25
N LEU A 88 -13.71 13.09 -5.46
CA LEU A 88 -15.09 13.51 -5.66
C LEU A 88 -15.94 12.27 -5.89
N LEU A 89 -16.95 12.10 -5.05
CA LEU A 89 -17.98 11.08 -5.22
C LEU A 89 -19.07 11.65 -6.12
N TYR A 90 -19.26 11.04 -7.28
CA TYR A 90 -20.19 11.49 -8.31
C TYR A 90 -21.52 10.72 -8.28
N GLU A 91 -22.60 11.35 -8.72
CA GLU A 91 -23.91 10.69 -8.86
C GLU A 91 -23.92 9.64 -9.99
N ARG A 92 -23.16 9.90 -11.06
CA ARG A 92 -23.02 9.02 -12.23
C ARG A 92 -21.53 8.75 -12.53
N PRO A 93 -21.17 7.71 -13.32
CA PRO A 93 -19.80 7.44 -13.73
C PRO A 93 -19.30 8.44 -14.78
N ASP A 94 -19.33 9.72 -14.42
CA ASP A 94 -19.05 10.88 -15.25
C ASP A 94 -18.56 12.02 -14.35
N GLY A 95 -17.32 12.46 -14.58
CA GLY A 95 -16.66 13.52 -13.81
C GLY A 95 -17.29 14.91 -13.96
N THR A 96 -18.27 15.06 -14.86
CA THR A 96 -19.09 16.28 -15.01
C THR A 96 -20.43 16.19 -14.29
N SER A 97 -20.77 15.03 -13.73
CA SER A 97 -22.02 14.83 -13.00
C SER A 97 -21.99 15.47 -11.60
N THR A 98 -23.15 15.50 -10.94
CA THR A 98 -23.31 16.07 -9.60
C THR A 98 -22.34 15.44 -8.61
N VAL A 99 -21.59 16.27 -7.89
CA VAL A 99 -20.75 15.83 -6.78
C VAL A 99 -21.63 15.62 -5.55
N LEU A 100 -21.73 14.39 -5.09
CA LEU A 100 -22.47 14.00 -3.89
C LEU A 100 -21.67 14.28 -2.62
N ARG A 101 -20.37 14.01 -2.65
CA ARG A 101 -19.47 14.18 -1.48
C ARG A 101 -18.02 14.35 -1.91
N ARG A 102 -17.20 14.92 -1.01
CA ARG A 102 -15.73 14.91 -1.07
C ARG A 102 -15.20 13.92 -0.04
N LEU A 103 -14.30 13.04 -0.47
CA LEU A 103 -13.62 12.08 0.39
C LEU A 103 -12.17 12.53 0.62
N ALA A 104 -11.67 12.32 1.82
CA ALA A 104 -10.26 12.48 2.16
C ALA A 104 -9.46 11.23 1.79
N ALA A 105 -8.15 11.37 1.62
CA ALA A 105 -7.27 10.22 1.45
C ALA A 105 -7.36 9.28 2.67
N GLY A 106 -7.48 7.99 2.42
CA GLY A 106 -7.69 6.96 3.46
C GLY A 106 -9.16 6.66 3.76
N ASP A 107 -10.11 7.48 3.30
CA ASP A 107 -11.54 7.16 3.46
C ASP A 107 -11.84 5.81 2.82
N MET A 108 -12.44 4.93 3.61
CA MET A 108 -12.75 3.55 3.24
C MET A 108 -14.19 3.41 2.71
N PHE A 109 -14.38 2.49 1.78
CA PHE A 109 -15.69 2.22 1.17
C PHE A 109 -15.80 0.77 0.67
N TYR A 110 -17.03 0.33 0.46
CA TYR A 110 -17.35 -0.93 -0.20
C TYR A 110 -17.36 -0.70 -1.72
N ILE A 111 -16.65 -1.53 -2.47
CA ILE A 111 -16.74 -1.52 -3.94
C ILE A 111 -17.95 -2.36 -4.36
N ARG A 112 -18.80 -1.80 -5.24
CA ARG A 112 -20.01 -2.48 -5.74
C ARG A 112 -19.86 -2.99 -7.16
N GLN A 113 -19.38 -2.13 -8.07
CA GLN A 113 -19.20 -2.50 -9.48
C GLN A 113 -18.24 -1.54 -10.18
N GLU A 114 -17.76 -1.95 -11.35
CA GLU A 114 -16.94 -1.14 -12.24
C GLU A 114 -17.71 -0.78 -13.50
N SER A 115 -17.59 0.48 -13.93
CA SER A 115 -18.07 0.96 -15.22
C SER A 115 -17.02 1.90 -15.83
N GLY A 116 -16.25 1.38 -16.79
CA GLY A 116 -15.18 2.13 -17.44
C GLY A 116 -14.11 2.59 -16.45
N ALA A 117 -13.88 3.90 -16.37
CA ALA A 117 -12.91 4.51 -15.46
C ALA A 117 -13.44 4.72 -14.02
N TYR A 118 -14.65 4.25 -13.71
CA TYR A 118 -15.30 4.50 -12.43
C TYR A 118 -15.67 3.22 -11.69
N TRP A 119 -15.67 3.32 -10.37
CA TRP A 119 -16.29 2.36 -9.47
C TRP A 119 -17.52 2.94 -8.82
N GLN A 120 -18.61 2.19 -8.80
CA GLN A 120 -19.69 2.49 -7.87
C GLN A 120 -19.27 1.97 -6.50
N VAL A 121 -19.40 2.82 -5.49
CA VAL A 121 -19.02 2.52 -4.12
C VAL A 121 -20.16 2.85 -3.16
N CYS A 122 -20.14 2.20 -2.00
CA CYS A 122 -20.99 2.56 -0.86
C CYS A 122 -20.07 3.05 0.27
N LEU A 123 -20.32 4.24 0.80
CA LEU A 123 -19.65 4.75 1.99
C LEU A 123 -20.23 4.10 3.24
N LEU A 124 -19.53 4.26 4.37
CA LEU A 124 -19.95 3.68 5.66
C LEU A 124 -21.28 4.24 6.18
N ASP A 125 -21.67 5.44 5.75
CA ASP A 125 -22.97 6.04 6.10
C ASP A 125 -24.11 5.67 5.13
N GLY A 126 -23.85 4.74 4.20
CA GLY A 126 -24.82 4.28 3.20
C GLY A 126 -24.90 5.13 1.94
N THR A 127 -24.13 6.22 1.82
CA THR A 127 -24.10 7.03 0.60
C THR A 127 -23.51 6.22 -0.56
N VAL A 128 -24.25 6.12 -1.68
CA VAL A 128 -23.80 5.43 -2.90
C VAL A 128 -23.46 6.44 -3.98
N GLY A 129 -22.33 6.26 -4.65
CA GLY A 129 -21.91 7.09 -5.77
C GLY A 129 -20.74 6.49 -6.54
N TRP A 130 -20.10 7.27 -7.40
CA TRP A 130 -19.05 6.83 -8.31
C TRP A 130 -17.72 7.54 -8.07
N LEU A 131 -16.62 6.80 -8.04
CA LEU A 131 -15.25 7.29 -7.88
C LEU A 131 -14.40 6.92 -9.09
N GLU A 132 -13.46 7.78 -9.50
CA GLU A 132 -12.44 7.44 -10.50
C GLU A 132 -11.51 6.34 -9.95
N ASN A 133 -11.53 5.18 -10.60
CA ASN A 133 -10.89 3.98 -10.07
C ASN A 133 -9.35 4.03 -10.11
N GLU A 134 -8.75 4.76 -11.05
CA GLU A 134 -7.29 4.95 -11.15
C GLU A 134 -6.72 5.71 -9.94
N LEU A 135 -7.56 6.42 -9.18
CA LEU A 135 -7.19 7.16 -7.97
C LEU A 135 -7.49 6.41 -6.68
N CYS A 136 -8.10 5.22 -6.76
CA CYS A 136 -8.43 4.39 -5.62
C CYS A 136 -7.35 3.34 -5.35
N MET A 137 -7.31 2.86 -4.11
CA MET A 137 -6.62 1.65 -3.71
C MET A 137 -7.64 0.54 -3.43
N ILE A 138 -7.26 -0.71 -3.71
CA ILE A 138 -8.04 -1.91 -3.39
C ILE A 138 -7.23 -2.80 -2.46
N ASN A 139 -7.90 -3.41 -1.49
CA ASN A 139 -7.28 -4.40 -0.61
C ASN A 139 -7.01 -5.70 -1.39
N LEU A 140 -5.73 -6.03 -1.59
CA LEU A 140 -5.31 -7.14 -2.44
C LEU A 140 -5.92 -8.52 -2.06
N PRO A 141 -6.00 -8.92 -0.78
CA PRO A 141 -6.58 -10.21 -0.40
C PRO A 141 -8.03 -10.42 -0.87
N ASP A 142 -8.79 -9.35 -1.09
CA ASP A 142 -10.19 -9.46 -1.53
C ASP A 142 -10.32 -9.92 -2.98
N VAL A 143 -9.26 -9.77 -3.78
CA VAL A 143 -9.25 -10.00 -5.22
C VAL A 143 -8.18 -11.00 -5.69
N LEU A 144 -7.13 -11.21 -4.89
CA LEU A 144 -6.01 -12.13 -5.16
C LEU A 144 -5.71 -13.02 -3.92
N PRO A 145 -6.70 -13.78 -3.40
CA PRO A 145 -6.54 -14.62 -2.21
C PRO A 145 -5.47 -15.71 -2.33
N SER A 146 -4.93 -16.00 -3.53
CA SER A 146 -3.83 -16.95 -3.69
C SER A 146 -2.45 -16.45 -3.27
N ILE A 147 -2.29 -15.14 -3.12
CA ILE A 147 -1.06 -14.55 -2.63
C ILE A 147 -0.95 -14.81 -1.12
N VAL A 148 0.27 -15.09 -0.65
CA VAL A 148 0.53 -15.12 0.79
C VAL A 148 0.78 -13.69 1.28
N TYR A 149 0.00 -13.24 2.26
CA TYR A 149 0.13 -11.91 2.84
C TYR A 149 0.74 -11.99 4.23
N GLU A 150 1.77 -11.21 4.47
CA GLU A 150 2.30 -10.93 5.80
C GLU A 150 2.54 -9.44 5.94
N ASN A 151 2.34 -8.87 7.11
CA ASN A 151 2.78 -7.51 7.38
C ASN A 151 3.55 -7.46 8.71
N PRO A 152 4.88 -7.62 8.70
CA PRO A 152 5.68 -7.59 9.92
C PRO A 152 5.58 -6.23 10.63
N ASN A 153 5.38 -5.13 9.91
CA ASN A 153 5.23 -3.81 10.52
C ASN A 153 3.92 -3.68 11.33
N ALA A 154 2.94 -4.54 11.07
CA ALA A 154 1.71 -4.62 11.87
C ALA A 154 1.82 -5.48 13.15
N LYS A 155 2.97 -6.11 13.39
CA LYS A 155 3.19 -7.02 14.53
C LYS A 155 4.53 -6.82 15.24
N ALA A 156 5.62 -7.00 14.51
CA ALA A 156 6.99 -6.90 14.97
C ALA A 156 7.89 -6.61 13.77
N SER A 157 8.24 -5.34 13.54
CA SER A 157 8.95 -4.90 12.35
C SER A 157 10.29 -5.62 12.19
N ILE A 158 10.59 -6.00 10.94
CA ILE A 158 11.80 -6.72 10.58
C ILE A 158 12.88 -5.79 9.99
N PHE A 159 12.65 -4.48 9.93
CA PHE A 159 13.65 -3.53 9.45
C PHE A 159 14.95 -3.68 10.22
N LYS A 160 16.05 -3.76 9.48
CA LYS A 160 17.41 -3.76 10.00
C LYS A 160 18.29 -2.87 9.14
N THR A 161 19.46 -2.49 9.65
CA THR A 161 20.46 -1.75 8.86
C THR A 161 21.83 -2.36 9.06
N CYS A 162 22.45 -2.80 7.96
CA CYS A 162 23.66 -3.62 7.95
C CYS A 162 23.56 -4.83 8.89
N GLY A 163 22.40 -5.51 8.89
CA GLY A 163 22.10 -6.65 9.76
C GLY A 163 21.89 -6.33 11.24
N LYS A 164 22.04 -5.06 11.65
CA LYS A 164 21.84 -4.62 13.03
C LYS A 164 20.41 -4.16 13.26
N ASP A 165 19.89 -4.44 14.45
CA ASP A 165 18.60 -3.92 14.89
C ASP A 165 18.62 -2.39 14.98
N ILE A 166 17.49 -1.78 14.66
CA ILE A 166 17.24 -0.35 14.70
C ILE A 166 16.38 -0.06 15.94
N GLU A 167 16.92 0.77 16.83
CA GLU A 167 16.25 1.12 18.10
C GLU A 167 14.89 1.78 17.84
N GLY A 168 13.86 1.35 18.58
CA GLY A 168 12.49 1.82 18.40
C GLY A 168 11.78 1.31 17.14
N ILE A 169 12.45 0.51 16.29
CA ILE A 169 11.88 -0.05 15.06
C ILE A 169 11.84 -1.57 15.13
N THR A 170 13.01 -2.24 15.17
CA THR A 170 13.08 -3.68 15.04
C THR A 170 12.35 -4.37 16.20
N GLY A 171 11.48 -5.31 15.87
CA GLY A 171 10.62 -6.02 16.82
C GLY A 171 9.41 -5.22 17.32
N GLN A 172 9.22 -3.97 16.89
CA GLN A 172 8.08 -3.14 17.31
C GLN A 172 6.93 -3.22 16.33
N LYS A 173 5.70 -3.18 16.83
CA LYS A 173 4.52 -2.90 16.02
C LYS A 173 4.52 -1.42 15.65
N LEU A 174 4.51 -1.12 14.35
CA LEU A 174 4.57 0.25 13.84
C LEU A 174 3.19 0.83 13.50
N TYR A 175 2.21 -0.03 13.19
CA TYR A 175 0.83 0.35 12.88
C TYR A 175 -0.14 -0.82 13.03
N ASP A 176 -1.45 -0.55 13.03
CA ASP A 176 -2.48 -1.59 12.91
C ASP A 176 -2.64 -1.99 11.44
N GLY A 177 -2.73 -3.29 11.18
CA GLY A 177 -2.84 -3.80 9.80
C GLY A 177 -3.41 -5.20 9.68
N LEU A 178 -3.85 -5.81 10.78
CA LEU A 178 -4.49 -7.13 10.80
C LEU A 178 -5.94 -6.91 11.23
N PHE A 179 -6.88 -7.27 10.37
CA PHE A 179 -8.30 -7.07 10.60
C PHE A 179 -9.07 -8.32 10.19
N TYR A 180 -10.23 -8.54 10.80
CA TYR A 180 -11.13 -9.59 10.34
C TYR A 180 -11.68 -9.22 8.97
N ASN A 181 -11.41 -10.05 7.97
CA ASN A 181 -11.93 -9.91 6.62
C ASN A 181 -13.18 -10.76 6.49
N GLN A 182 -14.37 -10.14 6.58
CA GLN A 182 -15.63 -10.88 6.53
C GLN A 182 -15.72 -11.71 5.24
N ARG A 183 -15.33 -11.12 4.09
CA ARG A 183 -15.34 -11.79 2.77
C ARG A 183 -14.56 -13.11 2.79
N LEU A 184 -13.36 -13.12 3.37
CA LEU A 184 -12.51 -14.32 3.45
C LEU A 184 -12.81 -15.20 4.67
N GLY A 185 -13.57 -14.69 5.65
CA GLY A 185 -13.94 -15.43 6.86
C GLY A 185 -12.77 -15.70 7.81
N ARG A 186 -11.76 -14.82 7.82
CA ARG A 186 -10.55 -14.93 8.66
C ARG A 186 -9.93 -13.56 8.94
N ASP A 187 -9.08 -13.49 9.95
CA ASP A 187 -8.14 -12.38 10.10
C ASP A 187 -7.17 -12.37 8.92
N GLU A 188 -6.97 -11.21 8.31
CA GLU A 188 -6.11 -11.04 7.15
C GLU A 188 -5.42 -9.68 7.18
N TYR A 189 -4.20 -9.62 6.64
CA TYR A 189 -3.47 -8.36 6.58
C TYR A 189 -4.07 -7.44 5.52
N LEU A 190 -4.28 -6.17 5.90
CA LEU A 190 -4.68 -5.15 4.96
C LEU A 190 -3.51 -4.81 4.03
N MET A 191 -3.71 -4.99 2.72
CA MET A 191 -2.71 -4.74 1.69
C MET A 191 -3.30 -3.87 0.57
N PRO A 192 -3.56 -2.59 0.85
CA PRO A 192 -4.14 -1.69 -0.12
C PRO A 192 -3.09 -1.22 -1.11
N ILE A 193 -3.41 -1.36 -2.39
CA ILE A 193 -2.55 -0.92 -3.49
C ILE A 193 -3.40 -0.25 -4.58
N ASN A 194 -2.81 0.66 -5.35
CA ASN A 194 -3.48 1.31 -6.46
C ASN A 194 -4.08 0.28 -7.40
N TYR A 195 -5.31 0.53 -7.86
CA TYR A 195 -6.06 -0.44 -8.64
C TYR A 195 -5.37 -0.88 -9.94
N ALA A 196 -4.71 0.05 -10.65
CA ALA A 196 -3.98 -0.31 -11.87
C ALA A 196 -2.79 -1.23 -11.54
N MET A 197 -2.08 -0.95 -10.45
CA MET A 197 -0.98 -1.79 -9.97
C MET A 197 -1.48 -3.17 -9.51
N ALA A 198 -2.65 -3.25 -8.85
CA ALA A 198 -3.24 -4.52 -8.44
C ALA A 198 -3.42 -5.49 -9.62
N LYS A 199 -3.83 -4.98 -10.81
CA LYS A 199 -3.94 -5.80 -12.04
C LYS A 199 -2.59 -6.34 -12.51
N LYS A 200 -1.50 -5.57 -12.32
CA LYS A 200 -0.12 -6.02 -12.60
C LYS A 200 0.34 -7.05 -11.57
N VAL A 201 0.03 -6.87 -10.30
CA VAL A 201 0.28 -7.86 -9.23
C VAL A 201 -0.41 -9.18 -9.55
N GLY A 202 -1.68 -9.15 -9.96
CA GLY A 202 -2.42 -10.34 -10.38
C GLY A 202 -1.79 -11.04 -11.59
N ALA A 203 -1.26 -10.29 -12.56
CA ALA A 203 -0.53 -10.87 -13.69
C ALA A 203 0.78 -11.55 -13.24
N ALA A 204 1.52 -10.93 -12.32
CA ALA A 204 2.73 -11.51 -11.75
C ALA A 204 2.42 -12.79 -10.96
N GLN A 205 1.41 -12.77 -10.09
CA GLN A 205 0.97 -13.94 -9.32
C GLN A 205 0.53 -15.09 -10.24
N LYS A 206 -0.28 -14.81 -11.25
CA LYS A 206 -0.71 -15.82 -12.23
C LYS A 206 0.47 -16.49 -12.95
N ASN A 207 1.52 -15.73 -13.24
CA ASN A 207 2.73 -16.28 -13.88
C ASN A 207 3.61 -17.04 -12.89
N ALA A 208 3.68 -16.61 -11.62
CA ALA A 208 4.36 -17.34 -10.56
C ALA A 208 3.70 -18.70 -10.32
N LEU A 209 2.37 -18.74 -10.14
CA LEU A 209 1.63 -20.00 -9.89
C LEU A 209 1.85 -21.02 -11.00
N LYS A 210 1.82 -20.58 -12.27
CA LYS A 210 2.10 -21.45 -13.43
C LYS A 210 3.49 -22.09 -13.41
N ALA A 211 4.44 -21.47 -12.72
CA ALA A 211 5.81 -21.93 -12.60
C ALA A 211 6.08 -22.69 -11.29
N GLY A 212 5.05 -22.95 -10.47
CA GLY A 212 5.19 -23.58 -9.15
C GLY A 212 5.69 -22.63 -8.06
N ASP A 213 5.59 -21.32 -8.29
CA ASP A 213 6.01 -20.27 -7.36
C ASP A 213 4.78 -19.48 -6.86
N CYS A 214 4.90 -18.78 -5.74
CA CYS A 214 3.87 -17.86 -5.24
C CYS A 214 4.48 -16.57 -4.73
N LEU A 215 3.85 -15.43 -5.01
CA LEU A 215 4.22 -14.18 -4.37
C LEU A 215 3.86 -14.22 -2.89
N LYS A 216 4.80 -13.77 -2.07
CA LYS A 216 4.53 -13.42 -0.67
C LYS A 216 4.71 -11.92 -0.51
N ILE A 217 3.62 -11.20 -0.32
CA ILE A 217 3.62 -9.73 -0.23
C ILE A 217 3.77 -9.34 1.24
N ILE A 218 4.78 -8.50 1.51
CA ILE A 218 5.20 -8.09 2.85
C ILE A 218 4.69 -6.69 3.19
N GLU A 219 4.61 -5.81 2.19
CA GLU A 219 4.10 -4.45 2.41
C GLU A 219 3.62 -3.83 1.09
N THR A 220 2.58 -2.99 1.19
CA THR A 220 2.04 -2.21 0.08
C THR A 220 1.96 -0.74 0.49
N PHE A 221 0.87 -0.31 1.11
CA PHE A 221 0.78 1.01 1.72
C PHE A 221 1.55 1.06 3.05
N ARG A 222 2.35 2.12 3.24
CA ARG A 222 3.03 2.45 4.50
C ARG A 222 2.70 3.90 4.85
N PRO A 223 2.12 4.20 6.03
CA PRO A 223 1.87 5.58 6.45
C PRO A 223 3.15 6.43 6.40
N TYR A 224 3.02 7.69 6.01
CA TYR A 224 4.16 8.61 5.91
C TYR A 224 4.89 8.76 7.25
N GLU A 225 4.15 8.82 8.35
CA GLU A 225 4.74 8.97 9.69
C GLU A 225 5.63 7.77 10.04
N VAL A 226 5.21 6.55 9.70
CA VAL A 226 6.00 5.33 9.89
C VAL A 226 7.27 5.36 9.03
N GLN A 227 7.18 5.79 7.77
CA GLN A 227 8.34 5.97 6.89
C GLN A 227 9.38 6.92 7.53
N MET A 228 8.91 8.04 8.09
CA MET A 228 9.79 9.02 8.71
C MET A 228 10.39 8.51 10.03
N LEU A 229 9.62 7.75 10.81
CA LEU A 229 10.07 7.10 12.04
C LEU A 229 11.24 6.13 11.75
N VAL A 230 11.09 5.24 10.77
CA VAL A 230 12.18 4.33 10.33
C VAL A 230 13.39 5.12 9.85
N LYS A 231 13.18 6.13 9.00
CA LYS A 231 14.25 7.00 8.49
C LYS A 231 15.01 7.68 9.63
N ASP A 232 14.32 8.35 10.55
CA ASP A 232 14.97 9.07 11.64
C ASP A 232 15.76 8.13 12.56
N ALA A 233 15.23 6.93 12.85
CA ALA A 233 15.93 5.93 13.66
C ALA A 233 17.21 5.39 12.98
N VAL A 234 17.17 5.11 11.68
CA VAL A 234 18.35 4.69 10.90
C VAL A 234 19.43 5.77 10.90
N TYR A 235 19.04 7.03 10.64
CA TYR A 235 19.98 8.15 10.64
C TYR A 235 20.55 8.42 12.05
N ALA A 236 19.75 8.32 13.10
CA ALA A 236 20.21 8.46 14.47
C ALA A 236 21.26 7.40 14.81
N LYS A 237 20.98 6.13 14.49
CA LYS A 237 21.92 5.02 14.68
C LYS A 237 23.22 5.24 13.91
N ALA A 238 23.13 5.60 12.62
CA ALA A 238 24.30 5.84 11.77
C ALA A 238 25.16 7.01 12.27
N ARG A 239 24.56 8.08 12.80
CA ARG A 239 25.32 9.21 13.38
C ARG A 239 26.13 8.80 14.61
N MET A 240 25.65 7.83 15.38
CA MET A 240 26.33 7.33 16.57
C MET A 240 27.37 6.24 16.29
N ASP A 241 27.20 5.49 15.19
CA ASP A 241 28.08 4.40 14.78
C ASP A 241 28.82 4.78 13.48
N LYS A 242 30.08 5.23 13.62
CA LYS A 242 30.92 5.64 12.47
C LYS A 242 31.13 4.51 11.47
N GLU A 243 31.27 3.27 11.92
CA GLU A 243 31.47 2.12 11.04
C GLU A 243 30.21 1.85 10.22
N LEU A 244 29.04 1.94 10.87
CA LEU A 244 27.74 1.85 10.18
C LEU A 244 27.57 2.98 9.15
N MET A 245 27.88 4.22 9.51
CA MET A 245 27.82 5.35 8.56
C MET A 245 28.73 5.10 7.35
N THR A 246 29.95 4.60 7.56
CA THR A 246 30.86 4.24 6.47
C THR A 246 30.30 3.09 5.62
N ALA A 247 29.73 2.06 6.24
CA ALA A 247 29.13 0.93 5.53
C ALA A 247 27.95 1.35 4.64
N LEU A 248 27.08 2.25 5.13
CA LEU A 248 25.94 2.78 4.39
C LEU A 248 26.32 3.74 3.26
N ASN A 249 27.54 4.28 3.27
CA ASN A 249 28.07 5.18 2.24
C ASN A 249 29.23 4.55 1.45
N LYS A 250 29.25 3.21 1.36
CA LYS A 250 30.31 2.47 0.68
C LYS A 250 30.09 2.41 -0.83
N GLY A 251 31.16 2.67 -1.59
CA GLY A 251 31.17 2.51 -3.05
C GLY A 251 30.27 3.54 -3.73
N ALA A 252 29.41 3.07 -4.63
CA ALA A 252 28.46 3.94 -5.34
C ALA A 252 27.18 4.25 -4.53
N TRP A 253 27.04 3.69 -3.33
CA TRP A 253 25.86 3.83 -2.50
C TRP A 253 26.02 4.93 -1.46
N ASN A 254 24.89 5.49 -1.04
CA ASN A 254 24.77 6.34 0.13
C ASN A 254 23.48 5.98 0.88
N ILE A 255 23.41 6.36 2.16
CA ILE A 255 22.30 6.03 3.06
C ILE A 255 20.90 6.36 2.48
N GLY A 256 20.78 7.41 1.65
CA GLY A 256 19.51 7.81 1.05
C GLY A 256 18.97 6.84 0.00
N TRP A 257 19.76 5.85 -0.44
CA TRP A 257 19.29 4.78 -1.32
C TRP A 257 18.53 3.68 -0.58
N PHE A 258 18.76 3.52 0.72
CA PHE A 258 18.18 2.44 1.51
C PHE A 258 17.03 2.91 2.39
N ILE A 259 16.80 4.21 2.50
CA ILE A 259 15.63 4.72 3.21
C ILE A 259 15.17 6.05 2.60
N ALA A 260 13.92 6.08 2.13
CA ALA A 260 13.36 7.29 1.55
C ALA A 260 13.29 8.41 2.60
N THR A 261 13.82 9.57 2.24
CA THR A 261 13.86 10.76 3.11
C THR A 261 12.67 11.70 2.93
N SER A 262 11.78 11.34 2.02
CA SER A 262 10.58 12.09 1.65
C SER A 262 9.47 11.12 1.22
N LEU A 263 8.40 11.64 0.63
CA LEU A 263 7.27 10.85 0.14
C LEU A 263 7.74 9.72 -0.80
N SER A 264 7.54 8.48 -0.37
CA SER A 264 7.79 7.24 -1.11
C SER A 264 6.56 6.81 -1.92
N ASN A 265 6.76 5.84 -2.80
CA ASN A 265 5.70 5.23 -3.59
C ASN A 265 4.76 4.33 -2.77
N HIS A 266 5.21 3.81 -1.61
CA HIS A 266 4.33 3.10 -0.67
C HIS A 266 3.17 3.99 -0.20
N GLN A 267 3.47 5.25 0.15
CA GLN A 267 2.45 6.23 0.57
C GLN A 267 1.42 6.56 -0.52
N ARG A 268 1.76 6.31 -1.78
CA ARG A 268 0.86 6.52 -2.92
C ARG A 268 0.13 5.24 -3.34
N GLY A 269 0.41 4.11 -2.68
CA GLY A 269 -0.09 2.80 -3.06
C GLY A 269 0.46 2.29 -4.40
N VAL A 270 1.60 2.80 -4.88
CA VAL A 270 2.20 2.43 -6.18
C VAL A 270 3.55 1.72 -6.04
N ALA A 271 3.76 1.11 -4.87
CA ALA A 271 4.88 0.22 -4.61
C ALA A 271 4.41 -1.00 -3.81
N MET A 272 5.17 -2.09 -3.93
CA MET A 272 5.06 -3.24 -3.07
C MET A 272 6.44 -3.77 -2.71
N ASP A 273 6.54 -4.32 -1.50
CA ASP A 273 7.65 -5.14 -1.04
C ASP A 273 7.19 -6.60 -1.02
N THR A 274 7.92 -7.46 -1.72
CA THR A 274 7.52 -8.86 -1.86
C THR A 274 8.73 -9.79 -1.92
N THR A 275 8.53 -11.02 -1.49
CA THR A 275 9.43 -12.16 -1.66
C THR A 275 8.73 -13.26 -2.46
N LEU A 276 9.40 -14.39 -2.66
CA LEU A 276 8.90 -15.50 -3.48
C LEU A 276 8.94 -16.81 -2.70
N LEU A 277 7.86 -17.56 -2.77
CA LEU A 277 7.77 -18.93 -2.26
C LEU A 277 7.88 -19.93 -3.41
N ARG A 278 8.56 -21.04 -3.17
CA ARG A 278 8.39 -22.27 -3.93
C ARG A 278 7.24 -23.04 -3.31
N ILE A 279 6.20 -23.33 -4.09
CA ILE A 279 5.01 -24.02 -3.60
C ILE A 279 5.37 -25.45 -3.21
N THR A 280 4.97 -25.85 -2.00
CA THR A 280 5.06 -27.23 -1.51
C THR A 280 3.71 -27.91 -1.46
N GLU A 281 2.65 -27.15 -1.15
CA GLU A 281 1.27 -27.64 -1.14
C GLU A 281 0.33 -26.58 -1.71
N GLN A 282 -0.73 -27.04 -2.37
CA GLN A 282 -1.82 -26.19 -2.84
C GLN A 282 -3.16 -26.85 -2.50
N THR A 283 -4.12 -26.02 -2.11
CA THR A 283 -5.51 -26.42 -1.89
C THR A 283 -6.40 -25.57 -2.77
N GLU A 284 -7.29 -26.21 -3.53
CA GLU A 284 -8.27 -25.50 -4.34
C GLU A 284 -9.43 -25.01 -3.47
N HIS A 285 -9.87 -23.79 -3.72
CA HIS A 285 -11.01 -23.17 -3.09
C HIS A 285 -11.89 -22.52 -4.16
N SER A 286 -13.15 -22.29 -3.80
CA SER A 286 -14.11 -21.56 -4.61
C SER A 286 -14.76 -20.47 -3.75
N MET A 287 -15.08 -19.34 -4.35
CA MET A 287 -15.91 -18.33 -3.71
C MET A 287 -16.87 -17.77 -4.74
N ALA A 288 -18.17 -17.95 -4.51
CA ALA A 288 -19.21 -17.61 -5.48
C ALA A 288 -18.97 -18.27 -6.86
N GLY A 289 -18.37 -19.47 -6.92
CA GLY A 289 -18.00 -20.13 -8.18
C GLY A 289 -16.72 -19.60 -8.84
N CYS A 290 -16.01 -18.65 -8.22
CA CYS A 290 -14.68 -18.23 -8.65
C CYS A 290 -13.60 -19.12 -8.02
N PRO A 291 -12.85 -19.90 -8.81
CA PRO A 291 -11.79 -20.74 -8.28
C PRO A 291 -10.54 -19.91 -7.93
N PHE A 292 -9.90 -20.27 -6.84
CA PHE A 292 -8.57 -19.80 -6.47
C PHE A 292 -7.84 -20.89 -5.69
N VAL A 293 -6.53 -20.75 -5.53
CA VAL A 293 -5.72 -21.69 -4.74
C VAL A 293 -5.25 -21.00 -3.46
N GLN A 294 -5.18 -21.73 -2.36
CA GLN A 294 -4.35 -21.36 -1.22
C GLN A 294 -3.09 -22.21 -1.26
N VAL A 295 -1.95 -21.59 -0.95
CA VAL A 295 -0.66 -22.26 -1.08
C VAL A 295 0.13 -22.17 0.21
N THR A 296 0.89 -23.23 0.49
CA THR A 296 2.02 -23.20 1.42
C THR A 296 3.30 -23.46 0.64
N GLY A 297 4.41 -22.95 1.14
CA GLY A 297 5.66 -23.03 0.43
C GLY A 297 6.87 -22.63 1.26
N GLU A 298 8.03 -22.92 0.72
CA GLU A 298 9.32 -22.53 1.28
C GLU A 298 9.79 -21.24 0.60
N GLU A 299 10.23 -20.26 1.39
CA GLU A 299 10.78 -19.02 0.84
C GLU A 299 12.09 -19.31 0.09
N TYR A 300 12.22 -18.76 -1.12
CA TYR A 300 13.47 -18.85 -1.86
C TYR A 300 14.60 -18.16 -1.09
N ALA A 301 15.83 -18.64 -1.25
CA ALA A 301 16.99 -17.90 -0.80
C ALA A 301 17.05 -16.55 -1.54
N MET A 302 17.16 -15.46 -0.79
CA MET A 302 17.22 -14.09 -1.30
C MET A 302 18.57 -13.43 -0.96
N PRO A 303 18.95 -12.33 -1.64
CA PRO A 303 20.25 -11.66 -1.44
C PRO A 303 20.53 -11.24 0.01
N SER A 304 19.46 -10.91 0.74
CA SER A 304 19.48 -10.55 2.16
C SER A 304 18.14 -10.92 2.79
N ALA A 305 18.00 -10.71 4.10
CA ALA A 305 16.67 -10.65 4.71
C ALA A 305 15.83 -9.53 4.07
N MET A 306 14.50 -9.70 4.06
CA MET A 306 13.54 -8.64 3.75
C MET A 306 13.81 -7.41 4.62
N HIS A 307 13.65 -6.21 4.05
CA HIS A 307 13.78 -4.93 4.76
C HIS A 307 15.17 -4.66 5.39
N GLU A 308 16.22 -5.25 4.80
CA GLU A 308 17.63 -4.94 5.11
C GLU A 308 18.08 -3.61 4.47
N LEU A 309 18.23 -2.57 5.26
CA LEU A 309 18.56 -1.22 4.79
C LEU A 309 20.08 -1.04 4.64
N SER A 310 20.67 -1.72 3.64
CA SER A 310 22.07 -1.54 3.24
C SER A 310 22.36 -2.12 1.85
N SER A 311 23.61 -1.97 1.38
CA SER A 311 24.05 -2.48 0.07
C SER A 311 23.97 -4.00 -0.07
N ALA A 312 23.77 -4.75 1.01
CA ALA A 312 23.49 -6.19 0.94
C ALA A 312 22.20 -6.51 0.17
N ALA A 313 21.21 -5.60 0.21
CA ALA A 313 19.93 -5.77 -0.45
C ALA A 313 19.92 -5.36 -1.94
N ALA A 314 21.02 -4.78 -2.44
CA ALA A 314 21.04 -4.16 -3.75
C ALA A 314 20.86 -5.16 -4.91
N CYS A 315 19.96 -4.83 -5.84
CA CYS A 315 19.76 -5.57 -7.08
C CYS A 315 20.97 -5.49 -8.02
N PHE A 316 21.62 -4.32 -8.04
CA PHE A 316 22.62 -3.95 -9.03
C PHE A 316 23.93 -3.55 -8.37
N THR A 317 25.02 -3.50 -9.14
CA THR A 317 26.34 -3.09 -8.63
C THR A 317 26.42 -1.61 -8.27
N GLY A 318 25.45 -0.81 -8.71
CA GLY A 318 25.37 0.60 -8.38
C GLY A 318 23.97 1.17 -8.62
N PRO A 319 23.77 2.44 -8.26
CA PRO A 319 22.45 3.02 -8.28
C PRO A 319 21.89 3.22 -9.68
N VAL A 320 20.57 3.10 -9.77
CA VAL A 320 19.77 3.36 -10.98
C VAL A 320 18.57 4.18 -10.57
N THR A 321 18.23 5.20 -11.36
CA THR A 321 17.05 6.03 -11.09
C THR A 321 15.77 5.18 -11.08
N SER A 322 14.98 5.33 -10.02
CA SER A 322 13.68 4.66 -9.87
C SER A 322 12.59 5.27 -10.77
N ASN A 323 12.82 6.45 -11.34
CA ASN A 323 11.85 7.15 -12.20
C ASN A 323 11.99 6.76 -13.69
N SER A 324 12.71 5.69 -14.01
CA SER A 324 12.90 5.23 -15.38
C SER A 324 12.44 3.79 -15.57
N ALA A 325 11.51 3.59 -16.50
CA ALA A 325 11.01 2.27 -16.86
C ALA A 325 12.08 1.33 -17.46
N THR A 326 13.21 1.87 -17.93
CA THR A 326 14.19 1.11 -18.72
C THR A 326 15.64 1.25 -18.25
N ALA A 327 15.97 2.20 -17.38
CA ALA A 327 17.37 2.39 -16.94
C ALA A 327 17.97 1.13 -16.30
N TRP A 328 17.17 0.39 -15.52
CA TRP A 328 17.59 -0.84 -14.84
C TRP A 328 17.98 -1.96 -15.82
N LYS A 329 17.42 -1.97 -17.05
CA LYS A 329 17.71 -3.01 -18.05
C LYS A 329 19.16 -3.02 -18.54
N ARG A 330 19.89 -1.90 -18.34
CA ARG A 330 21.31 -1.78 -18.70
C ARG A 330 22.23 -1.90 -17.48
N ALA A 331 21.67 -2.07 -16.29
CA ALA A 331 22.44 -2.16 -15.07
C ALA A 331 23.03 -3.56 -14.89
N THR A 332 24.23 -3.63 -14.33
CA THR A 332 24.87 -4.90 -13.98
C THR A 332 24.26 -5.42 -12.69
N ALA A 333 23.71 -6.64 -12.74
CA ALA A 333 23.18 -7.31 -11.55
C ALA A 333 24.27 -7.50 -10.47
N SER A 334 23.89 -7.35 -9.21
CA SER A 334 24.76 -7.68 -8.08
C SER A 334 25.09 -9.17 -8.08
N ALA A 335 26.30 -9.53 -7.64
CA ALA A 335 26.71 -10.92 -7.47
C ALA A 335 25.87 -11.67 -6.41
N SER A 336 25.23 -10.93 -5.49
CA SER A 336 24.33 -11.48 -4.46
C SER A 336 22.94 -11.85 -4.99
N MET A 337 22.58 -11.47 -6.22
CA MET A 337 21.29 -11.81 -6.82
C MET A 337 21.15 -13.31 -6.98
N THR A 338 20.27 -13.91 -6.18
CA THR A 338 19.95 -15.35 -6.22
C THR A 338 19.01 -15.67 -7.38
N ASP A 339 18.82 -16.95 -7.67
CA ASP A 339 17.85 -17.39 -8.67
C ASP A 339 16.41 -17.05 -8.26
N GLY A 340 16.09 -17.13 -6.96
CA GLY A 340 14.80 -16.70 -6.42
C GLY A 340 14.53 -15.21 -6.67
N ALA A 341 15.49 -14.35 -6.38
CA ALA A 341 15.36 -12.91 -6.62
C ALA A 341 15.26 -12.57 -8.11
N ARG A 342 15.99 -13.28 -8.99
CA ARG A 342 15.87 -13.12 -10.44
C ARG A 342 14.50 -13.56 -10.96
N ARG A 343 13.93 -14.65 -10.44
CA ARG A 343 12.56 -15.10 -10.77
C ARG A 343 11.54 -14.08 -10.35
N LEU A 344 11.61 -13.62 -9.09
CA LEU A 344 10.73 -12.58 -8.56
C LEU A 344 10.77 -11.32 -9.41
N GLN A 345 11.97 -10.82 -9.70
CA GLN A 345 12.18 -9.68 -10.58
C GLN A 345 11.59 -9.93 -11.97
N GLY A 346 11.75 -11.14 -12.51
CA GLY A 346 11.16 -11.55 -13.78
C GLY A 346 9.63 -11.48 -13.77
N TYR A 347 8.95 -12.06 -12.78
CA TYR A 347 7.49 -12.01 -12.68
C TYR A 347 6.98 -10.57 -12.61
N CYS A 348 7.61 -9.76 -11.77
CA CYS A 348 7.15 -8.38 -11.57
C CYS A 348 7.42 -7.50 -12.80
N THR A 349 8.61 -7.62 -13.41
CA THR A 349 8.97 -6.81 -14.58
C THR A 349 8.23 -7.23 -15.85
N ASN A 350 7.94 -8.52 -16.02
CA ASN A 350 7.09 -9.00 -17.10
C ASN A 350 5.63 -8.54 -16.96
N ALA A 351 5.19 -8.26 -15.73
CA ALA A 351 3.88 -7.64 -15.46
C ALA A 351 3.88 -6.12 -15.61
N GLY A 352 5.02 -5.50 -15.99
CA GLY A 352 5.11 -4.05 -16.23
C GLY A 352 5.41 -3.21 -15.00
N MET A 353 5.94 -3.82 -13.93
CA MET A 353 6.52 -3.11 -12.78
C MET A 353 8.03 -2.90 -12.95
N THR A 354 8.62 -2.03 -12.14
CA THR A 354 10.06 -1.72 -12.20
C THR A 354 10.74 -1.96 -10.86
N PRO A 355 11.91 -2.64 -10.82
CA PRO A 355 12.62 -2.89 -9.58
C PRO A 355 13.27 -1.61 -9.03
N LEU A 356 13.49 -1.55 -7.73
CA LEU A 356 14.35 -0.54 -7.11
C LEU A 356 15.81 -1.05 -7.07
N ALA A 357 16.76 -0.17 -7.37
CA ALA A 357 18.16 -0.58 -7.51
C ALA A 357 18.77 -1.09 -6.19
N SER A 358 18.37 -0.48 -5.08
CA SER A 358 18.90 -0.74 -3.73
C SER A 358 18.21 -1.88 -3.00
N GLU A 359 17.09 -2.39 -3.51
CA GLU A 359 16.21 -3.29 -2.77
C GLU A 359 15.65 -4.38 -3.70
N TRP A 360 16.05 -5.63 -3.48
CA TRP A 360 15.62 -6.77 -4.31
C TRP A 360 14.13 -7.10 -4.22
N TRP A 361 13.48 -6.70 -3.13
CA TRP A 361 12.06 -6.94 -2.86
C TRP A 361 11.12 -5.85 -3.38
N HIS A 362 11.64 -4.66 -3.70
CA HIS A 362 10.82 -3.47 -3.95
C HIS A 362 10.51 -3.30 -5.43
N PHE A 363 9.22 -3.19 -5.76
CA PHE A 363 8.74 -2.94 -7.12
C PHE A 363 7.78 -1.75 -7.16
N ASN A 364 7.97 -0.90 -8.17
CA ASN A 364 7.11 0.27 -8.42
C ASN A 364 6.24 0.05 -9.66
N ASP A 365 5.07 0.69 -9.67
CA ASP A 365 4.30 0.93 -10.89
C ASP A 365 4.41 2.40 -11.30
N LEU A 366 5.26 2.67 -12.29
CA LEU A 366 5.49 4.04 -12.78
C LEU A 366 4.31 4.60 -13.59
N ASP A 367 3.48 3.75 -14.20
CA ASP A 367 2.30 4.20 -14.93
C ASP A 367 1.26 4.72 -13.93
N ALA A 368 0.98 3.93 -12.89
CA ALA A 368 0.12 4.33 -11.79
C ALA A 368 0.69 5.56 -11.06
N GLN A 369 2.00 5.57 -10.79
CA GLN A 369 2.68 6.73 -10.20
C GLN A 369 2.44 8.01 -11.02
N ASN A 370 2.56 7.94 -12.34
CA ASN A 370 2.36 9.09 -13.21
C ASN A 370 0.92 9.62 -13.16
N LYS A 371 -0.07 8.74 -12.97
CA LYS A 371 -1.47 9.12 -12.78
C LYS A 371 -1.69 9.80 -11.45
N VAL A 372 -1.23 9.16 -10.37
CA VAL A 372 -1.55 9.64 -9.03
C VAL A 372 -0.64 10.78 -8.58
N ARG A 373 0.53 11.02 -9.19
CA ARG A 373 1.52 11.95 -8.59
C ARG A 373 1.03 13.37 -8.32
N MET A 374 0.05 13.84 -9.10
CA MET A 374 -0.54 15.19 -9.02
C MET A 374 -1.75 15.26 -8.10
N THR A 375 -2.35 14.13 -7.75
CA THR A 375 -3.62 14.02 -7.02
C THR A 375 -3.49 13.24 -5.72
N SER A 376 -2.47 12.38 -5.61
CA SER A 376 -2.25 11.44 -4.51
C SER A 376 -2.16 12.18 -3.18
N GLY A 377 -2.77 11.58 -2.16
CA GLY A 377 -2.54 11.99 -0.78
C GLY A 377 -1.04 12.03 -0.48
N ASN A 378 -0.63 12.89 0.45
CA ASN A 378 0.75 12.96 0.93
C ASN A 378 1.15 11.74 1.81
N GLY A 379 0.34 10.67 1.81
CA GLY A 379 0.50 9.49 2.65
C GLY A 379 0.31 9.72 4.15
N LYS A 380 -0.09 10.93 4.57
CA LYS A 380 -0.29 11.29 5.98
C LYS A 380 -1.70 10.91 6.43
N PHE A 381 -2.02 9.63 6.27
CA PHE A 381 -3.25 9.03 6.74
C PHE A 381 -2.97 7.60 7.18
N TRP A 382 -3.88 7.07 7.99
CA TRP A 382 -3.85 5.72 8.52
C TRP A 382 -5.00 4.95 7.92
N LEU A 383 -4.84 3.63 7.83
CA LEU A 383 -5.89 2.72 7.38
C LEU A 383 -6.23 1.85 8.58
N ASP A 384 -7.42 2.07 9.13
CA ASP A 384 -7.81 1.62 10.47
C ASP A 384 -8.94 0.58 10.45
N GLY A 385 -9.25 0.02 9.28
CA GLY A 385 -10.29 -0.98 9.16
C GLY A 385 -10.30 -1.77 7.86
N CYS A 386 -11.18 -2.75 7.85
CA CYS A 386 -11.53 -3.60 6.72
C CYS A 386 -13.05 -3.69 6.66
N VAL A 387 -13.63 -3.41 5.49
CA VAL A 387 -15.08 -3.50 5.24
C VAL A 387 -15.41 -4.54 4.19
N SER A 388 -14.47 -5.47 3.95
CA SER A 388 -14.66 -6.53 2.98
C SER A 388 -15.84 -7.36 3.44
N TRP A 389 -16.86 -7.51 2.60
CA TRP A 389 -18.11 -8.15 3.00
C TRP A 389 -18.37 -9.41 2.18
N LYS A 390 -18.95 -10.43 2.82
CA LYS A 390 -19.43 -11.62 2.11
C LYS A 390 -20.57 -11.22 1.20
N MET A 391 -20.55 -11.72 -0.02
CA MET A 391 -21.42 -11.34 -1.13
C MET A 391 -22.91 -11.71 -0.98
N PHE A 392 -23.54 -11.62 0.18
CA PHE A 392 -24.91 -12.13 0.37
C PHE A 392 -25.58 -11.24 1.43
N GLU A 393 -26.45 -10.32 1.03
CA GLU A 393 -27.90 -10.53 1.01
C GLU A 393 -28.55 -9.86 -0.22
N ALA A 394 -29.72 -10.36 -0.62
CA ALA A 394 -30.63 -9.71 -1.55
C ALA A 394 -31.50 -8.70 -0.79
#